data_AF-W4MF43-F1
#
_entry.id   AF-W4MF43-F1
#
_cell.length_a   1.000
_cell.length_b   1.000
_cell.length_c   1.000
_cell.angle_alpha   90.00
_cell.angle_beta   90.00
_cell.angle_gamma   90.00
#
_symmetry.space_group_name_H-M   'P 1'
#
loop_
_entity.id
_entity.type
_entity.pdbx_description
1 polymer ?
#
loop_
_entity_poly.entity_id
_entity_poly.type
_entity_poly.pdbx_seq_one_letter_code
_entity_poly.pdbx_strand_id
1 'polypeptide(L)'
;MMKFFTKVFAIVVCAVIMLMNSPAKAGDVTLSWTSPQTPPDFVKYRIHWGEQRGQYDRHQDVKRGTTSTTIKNLQDKKNLLFCRHHGGGIGRREYALE
;
A
#
# COMPACT_ATOMS: atom_id res chain seq x y z
N MET A 1 4.21 -31.44 39.38
CA MET A 1 3.08 -30.51 39.47
C MET A 1 3.33 -29.17 38.75
N MET A 2 4.41 -28.43 39.00
CA MET A 2 4.66 -27.10 38.38
C MET A 2 4.74 -27.09 36.84
N LYS A 3 5.36 -28.10 36.21
CA LYS A 3 5.54 -28.16 34.74
C LYS A 3 4.23 -28.31 33.95
N PHE A 4 3.18 -28.86 34.58
CA PHE A 4 1.86 -29.02 33.94
C PHE A 4 1.12 -27.68 33.91
N PHE A 5 1.17 -26.93 35.02
CA PHE A 5 0.66 -25.56 35.10
C PHE A 5 1.36 -24.62 34.11
N THR A 6 2.67 -24.75 33.92
CA THR A 6 3.41 -23.93 32.95
C THR A 6 2.92 -24.17 31.51
N LYS A 7 2.64 -25.41 31.13
CA LYS A 7 2.14 -25.73 29.78
C LYS A 7 0.70 -25.23 29.57
N VAL A 8 -0.17 -25.41 30.57
CA VAL A 8 -1.54 -24.89 30.52
C VAL A 8 -1.54 -23.36 30.43
N PHE A 9 -0.69 -22.69 31.21
CA PHE A 9 -0.52 -21.24 31.15
C PHE A 9 -0.03 -20.79 29.77
N ALA A 10 0.97 -21.48 29.19
CA ALA A 10 1.47 -21.16 27.85
C ALA A 10 0.39 -21.31 26.77
N ILE A 11 -0.46 -22.35 26.85
CA ILE A 11 -1.57 -22.56 25.90
C ILE A 11 -2.60 -21.43 26.02
N VAL A 12 -2.97 -21.03 27.24
CA VAL A 12 -3.91 -19.93 27.47
C VAL A 12 -3.33 -18.61 26.95
N VAL A 13 -2.05 -18.34 27.21
CA VAL A 13 -1.37 -17.14 26.69
C VAL A 13 -1.32 -17.15 25.15
N CYS A 14 -0.97 -18.27 24.52
CA CYS A 14 -1.01 -18.39 23.05
C CYS A 14 -2.42 -18.18 22.48
N ALA A 15 -3.46 -18.74 23.12
CA ALA A 15 -4.84 -18.55 22.69
C ALA A 15 -5.29 -17.09 22.81
N VAL A 16 -4.89 -16.39 23.88
CA VAL A 16 -5.16 -14.96 24.06
C VAL A 16 -4.43 -14.12 23.01
N ILE A 17 -3.18 -14.42 22.68
CA ILE A 17 -2.43 -13.70 21.63
C ILE A 17 -3.09 -13.87 20.26
N MET A 18 -3.56 -15.08 19.93
CA MET A 18 -4.27 -15.33 18.67
C MET A 18 -5.59 -14.55 18.57
N LEU A 19 -6.29 -14.35 19.70
CA LEU A 19 -7.52 -13.54 19.77
C LEU A 19 -7.27 -12.04 19.62
N MET A 20 -6.05 -11.56 19.85
CA MET A 20 -5.69 -10.15 19.67
C MET A 20 -5.30 -9.80 18.23
N ASN A 21 -5.24 -10.78 17.32
CA ASN A 21 -4.93 -10.53 15.92
C ASN A 21 -6.15 -9.86 15.23
N SER A 22 -6.17 -8.53 15.25
CA SER A 22 -7.20 -7.74 14.60
C SER A 22 -7.07 -7.92 13.08
N PRO A 23 -8.16 -8.18 12.32
CA PRO A 23 -8.08 -8.15 10.87
C PRO A 23 -7.64 -6.75 10.45
N ALA A 24 -6.58 -6.66 9.65
CA ALA A 24 -6.17 -5.40 9.04
C ALA A 24 -7.36 -4.83 8.28
N LYS A 25 -7.69 -3.57 8.56
CA LYS A 25 -8.86 -2.93 7.97
C LYS A 25 -8.48 -2.52 6.55
N ALA A 26 -9.09 -3.15 5.56
CA ALA A 26 -8.99 -2.70 4.18
C ALA A 26 -9.70 -1.34 4.05
N GLY A 27 -8.95 -0.33 3.59
CA GLY A 27 -9.46 1.02 3.36
C GLY A 27 -9.32 1.43 1.90
N ASP A 28 -10.10 2.44 1.51
CA ASP A 28 -9.96 3.08 0.21
C ASP A 28 -9.06 4.30 0.34
N VAL A 29 -8.08 4.42 -0.56
CA VAL A 29 -7.18 5.58 -0.61
C VAL A 29 -7.39 6.33 -1.91
N THR A 30 -7.77 7.60 -1.79
CA THR A 30 -7.86 8.51 -2.92
C THR A 30 -6.55 9.27 -3.05
N LEU A 31 -5.80 8.98 -4.11
CA LEU A 31 -4.59 9.70 -4.47
C LEU A 31 -4.94 10.80 -5.48
N SER A 32 -4.54 12.03 -5.20
CA SER A 32 -4.67 13.15 -6.13
C SER A 32 -3.31 13.80 -6.36
N TRP A 33 -2.99 14.09 -7.63
CA TRP A 33 -1.73 14.70 -8.02
C TRP A 33 -1.95 15.81 -9.03
N THR A 34 -1.11 16.84 -8.99
CA THR A 34 -1.09 17.88 -10.00
C THR A 34 -0.48 17.31 -11.28
N SER A 35 -1.21 17.39 -12.40
CA SER A 35 -0.59 17.17 -13.71
C SER A 35 0.25 18.39 -14.07
N PRO A 36 1.57 18.29 -14.23
CA PRO A 36 2.33 19.31 -14.92
C PRO A 36 1.84 19.40 -16.37
N GLN A 37 2.17 20.50 -17.05
CA GLN A 37 2.07 20.55 -18.51
C GLN A 37 2.71 19.28 -19.06
N THR A 38 1.87 18.43 -19.65
CA THR A 38 2.30 17.10 -20.05
C THR A 38 3.07 17.26 -21.35
N PRO A 39 4.35 16.87 -21.40
CA PRO A 39 5.06 16.86 -22.65
C PRO A 39 4.37 15.88 -23.62
N PRO A 40 4.50 16.10 -24.94
CA PRO A 40 3.72 15.37 -25.95
C PRO A 40 3.89 13.86 -25.87
N ASP A 41 5.02 13.36 -25.36
CA ASP A 41 5.32 11.92 -25.29
C ASP A 41 4.87 11.29 -23.97
N PHE A 42 4.09 11.99 -23.15
CA PHE A 42 3.48 11.40 -21.97
C PHE A 42 2.33 10.46 -22.35
N VAL A 43 2.38 9.21 -21.89
CA VAL A 43 1.41 8.18 -22.28
C VAL A 43 0.43 7.84 -21.16
N LYS A 44 0.93 7.65 -19.92
CA LYS A 44 0.10 7.20 -18.79
C LYS A 44 0.78 7.40 -17.43
N TYR A 45 -0.03 7.44 -16.39
CA TYR A 45 0.43 7.33 -15.02
C TYR A 45 0.38 5.87 -14.58
N ARG A 46 1.36 5.45 -13.77
CA ARG A 46 1.36 4.14 -13.11
C ARG A 46 1.56 4.36 -11.62
N ILE A 47 0.57 3.96 -10.84
CA ILE A 47 0.63 4.02 -9.38
C ILE A 47 1.04 2.65 -8.90
N HIS A 48 2.06 2.61 -8.06
CA HIS A 48 2.58 1.41 -7.43
C HIS A 48 2.31 1.47 -5.93
N TRP A 49 1.94 0.35 -5.32
CA TRP A 49 1.77 0.25 -3.87
C TRP A 49 2.22 -1.10 -3.38
N GLY A 50 2.54 -1.18 -2.09
CA GLY A 50 2.93 -2.43 -1.49
C GLY A 50 3.08 -2.33 0.01
N GLU A 51 3.46 -3.46 0.59
CA GLU A 51 3.35 -3.69 2.03
C GLU A 51 4.42 -3.05 2.87
N GLN A 52 5.57 -2.82 2.27
CA GLN A 52 6.74 -2.24 2.88
C GLN A 52 7.24 -1.11 1.98
N ARG A 53 7.82 -0.08 2.59
CA ARG A 53 8.41 1.01 1.83
C ARG A 53 9.52 0.46 0.93
N GLY A 54 9.54 0.84 -0.34
CA GLY A 54 10.48 0.32 -1.33
C GLY A 54 10.09 -1.03 -1.96
N GLN A 55 9.09 -1.74 -1.44
CA GLN A 55 8.54 -2.96 -2.03
C GLN A 55 7.15 -2.67 -2.58
N TYR A 56 7.08 -2.37 -3.88
CA TYR A 56 5.83 -2.04 -4.56
C TYR A 56 5.48 -3.10 -5.60
N ASP A 57 4.83 -4.16 -5.15
CA ASP A 57 4.46 -5.36 -5.90
C ASP A 57 3.18 -5.17 -6.72
N ARG A 58 2.29 -4.26 -6.30
CA ARG A 58 1.02 -3.98 -6.97
C ARG A 58 1.09 -2.67 -7.74
N HIS A 59 0.35 -2.60 -8.85
CA HIS A 59 0.27 -1.39 -9.65
C HIS A 59 -1.07 -1.22 -10.37
N GLN A 60 -1.38 0.02 -10.72
CA GLN A 60 -2.53 0.41 -11.51
C GLN A 60 -2.13 1.47 -12.53
N ASP A 61 -2.49 1.21 -13.78
CA ASP A 61 -2.31 2.17 -14.86
C ASP A 61 -3.51 3.12 -14.91
N VAL A 62 -3.22 4.42 -14.98
CA VAL A 62 -4.20 5.48 -15.09
C VAL A 62 -3.93 6.26 -16.37
N LYS A 63 -5.00 6.51 -17.14
CA LYS A 63 -4.90 7.20 -18.43
C LYS A 63 -4.32 8.60 -18.27
N ARG A 64 -3.68 9.07 -19.35
CA ARG A 64 -3.30 10.48 -19.46
C ARG A 64 -4.53 11.37 -19.28
N GLY A 65 -4.35 12.50 -18.58
CA GLY A 65 -5.40 13.48 -18.30
C GLY A 65 -6.11 13.26 -16.96
N THR A 66 -5.96 12.09 -16.33
CA THR A 66 -6.47 11.84 -14.99
C THR A 66 -5.50 12.35 -13.93
N THR A 67 -6.02 13.06 -12.93
CA THR A 67 -5.27 13.66 -11.80
C THR A 67 -5.69 13.12 -10.44
N SER A 68 -6.65 12.19 -10.41
CA SER A 68 -7.13 11.57 -9.18
C SER A 68 -7.54 10.12 -9.44
N THR A 69 -7.22 9.23 -8.51
CA THR A 69 -7.71 7.85 -8.55
C THR A 69 -7.89 7.28 -7.15
N THR A 70 -8.80 6.33 -7.02
CA THR A 70 -9.07 5.62 -5.78
C THR A 70 -8.56 4.19 -5.87
N ILE A 71 -7.61 3.85 -5.01
CA ILE A 71 -7.15 2.48 -4.80
C ILE A 71 -8.03 1.87 -3.71
N LYS A 72 -8.78 0.84 -4.08
CA LYS A 72 -9.68 0.15 -3.15
C LYS A 72 -9.01 -1.01 -2.45
N ASN A 73 -9.53 -1.36 -1.28
CA ASN A 73 -9.11 -2.53 -0.51
C ASN A 73 -7.61 -2.52 -0.13
N LEU A 74 -7.06 -1.34 0.16
CA LEU A 74 -5.70 -1.20 0.65
C LEU A 74 -5.67 -1.63 2.13
N GLN A 75 -5.08 -2.79 2.39
CA GLN A 75 -4.91 -3.32 3.74
C GLN A 75 -3.85 -2.47 4.45
N ASP A 76 -4.28 -1.62 5.39
CA ASP A 76 -3.43 -0.77 6.25
C ASP A 76 -2.69 0.42 5.58
N LYS A 77 -2.04 1.27 6.40
CA LYS A 77 -1.29 2.48 5.97
C LYS A 77 -0.09 2.13 5.09
N LYS A 78 -0.32 1.94 3.79
CA LYS A 78 0.67 1.40 2.84
C LYS A 78 1.38 2.51 2.07
N ASN A 79 2.64 2.23 1.73
CA ASN A 79 3.47 3.16 0.98
C ASN A 79 3.01 3.19 -0.48
N LEU A 80 2.84 4.39 -1.04
CA LEU A 80 2.44 4.60 -2.42
C LEU A 80 3.58 5.27 -3.19
N LEU A 81 3.88 4.74 -4.37
CA LEU A 81 4.82 5.32 -5.31
C LEU A 81 4.10 5.69 -6.59
N PHE A 82 4.20 6.94 -7.00
CA PHE A 82 3.65 7.43 -8.25
C PHE A 82 4.74 7.51 -9.32
N CYS A 83 4.51 6.83 -10.44
CA CYS A 83 5.40 6.83 -11.59
C CYS A 83 4.72 7.46 -12.80
N ARG A 84 5.36 8.48 -13.40
CA ARG A 84 4.96 9.04 -14.68
C ARG A 84 5.70 8.29 -15.80
N HIS A 85 4.96 7.75 -16.77
CA HIS A 85 5.56 7.14 -17.96
C HIS A 85 5.58 8.15 -19.12
N HIS A 86 6.78 8.63 -19.45
CA HIS A 86 7.06 9.38 -20.66
C HIS A 86 7.67 8.41 -21.68
N GLY A 87 7.42 8.60 -22.98
CA GLY A 87 7.90 7.73 -24.07
C GLY A 87 9.41 7.51 -24.15
N GLY A 88 10.20 8.18 -23.29
CA GLY A 88 11.65 7.99 -23.15
C GLY A 88 12.18 7.93 -21.71
N GLY A 89 11.35 7.80 -20.66
CA GLY A 89 11.84 7.72 -19.28
C GLY A 89 10.75 7.77 -18.19
N ILE A 90 11.08 7.29 -16.97
CA ILE A 90 10.16 7.22 -15.82
C ILE A 90 10.53 8.29 -14.78
N GLY A 91 9.62 9.26 -14.56
CA GLY A 91 9.72 10.19 -13.42
C GLY A 91 9.04 9.60 -12.18
N ARG A 92 9.75 9.49 -11.05
CA ARG A 92 9.27 8.87 -9.80
C ARG A 92 8.99 9.91 -8.71
N ARG A 93 7.87 9.78 -7.99
CA ARG A 93 7.57 10.52 -6.75
C ARG A 93 7.00 9.57 -5.70
N GLU A 94 7.60 9.54 -4.51
CA GLU A 94 7.12 8.75 -3.36
C GLU A 94 6.14 9.57 -2.53
N TYR A 95 5.04 8.94 -2.12
CA TYR A 95 4.05 9.50 -1.20
C TYR A 95 3.91 8.55 0.00
N ALA A 96 4.35 9.00 1.18
CA ALA A 96 4.08 8.31 2.43
C ALA A 96 2.75 8.81 3.00
N LEU A 97 1.86 7.89 3.38
CA LEU A 97 0.66 8.23 4.16
C LEU A 97 1.08 8.25 5.63
N GLU A 98 1.00 9.41 6.30
CA GLU A 98 1.30 9.56 7.72
C GLU A 98 0.25 8.90 8.63
#